data_AF-A0A8S3U4N7-F1
#
_entry.id   AF-A0A8S3U4N7-F1
#
_cell.length_a   1.000
_cell.length_b   1.000
_cell.length_c   1.000
_cell.angle_alpha   90.00
_cell.angle_beta   90.00
_cell.angle_gamma   90.00
#
_symmetry.space_group_name_H-M   'P 1'
#
loop_
_entity.id
_entity.type
_entity.pdbx_description
1 polymer ?
#
loop_
_entity_poly.entity_id
_entity_poly.type
_entity_poly.pdbx_seq_one_letter_code
_entity_poly.pdbx_strand_id
1 'polypeptide(L)'
;MSFENRHKNQSHPLQSFINIATASTHSTKLCAIRENLKVQRMAYLECLLFVVGLTICSGRVTGPPQNDRSGKHGTIAFSVGLTSTLHMSYSETIIYDKVFSNFGDGYSVDTGEFTAPDTGVYVFHAHAYNSNQDRAMWIELIKNIDSLVSVSGYNSHSTAGNTVIVSLHQGETVAVRARPGQEFTLFGKSDQVYTTFSGYRIGEIPYSDPAAGLLGR
;
A
#
# COMPACT_ATOMS: atom_id res chain seq x y z
N MET A 1 38.18 69.95 -32.29
CA MET A 1 37.12 69.82 -31.26
C MET A 1 35.97 69.10 -31.95
N SER A 2 35.95 67.77 -31.97
CA SER A 2 35.30 66.87 -31.00
C SER A 2 33.88 67.33 -30.64
N PHE A 3 32.86 66.57 -31.07
CA PHE A 3 31.73 66.17 -30.23
C PHE A 3 31.04 64.94 -30.84
N GLU A 4 31.23 63.82 -30.17
CA GLU A 4 30.51 62.55 -30.35
C GLU A 4 29.75 62.30 -29.04
N ASN A 5 28.46 61.97 -29.11
CA ASN A 5 27.69 61.16 -28.14
C ASN A 5 26.18 61.31 -28.39
N ARG A 6 25.47 60.25 -28.78
CA ARG A 6 25.01 59.05 -28.02
C ARG A 6 23.50 59.16 -27.75
N HIS A 7 22.70 58.60 -28.65
CA HIS A 7 21.38 58.06 -28.30
C HIS A 7 21.60 56.81 -27.44
N LYS A 8 21.29 56.89 -26.14
CA LYS A 8 21.12 55.69 -25.30
C LYS A 8 19.66 55.27 -25.32
N ASN A 9 19.43 54.16 -26.00
CA ASN A 9 18.22 53.37 -25.99
C ASN A 9 17.96 52.85 -24.56
N GLN A 10 16.87 53.28 -23.91
CA GLN A 10 16.43 52.75 -22.62
C GLN A 10 15.35 51.69 -22.85
N SER A 11 15.73 50.41 -22.85
CA SER A 11 14.79 49.29 -22.87
C SER A 11 15.37 48.05 -22.17
N HIS A 12 15.77 48.13 -20.90
CA HIS A 12 16.37 46.98 -20.19
C HIS A 12 16.06 46.92 -18.68
N PRO A 13 14.80 46.67 -18.28
CA PRO A 13 14.60 45.85 -17.08
C PRO A 13 13.57 44.72 -17.26
N LEU A 14 12.49 44.89 -18.05
CA LEU A 14 11.44 43.86 -18.12
C LEU A 14 11.87 42.57 -18.82
N GLN A 15 12.69 42.65 -19.88
CA GLN A 15 13.15 41.44 -20.58
C GLN A 15 14.10 40.59 -19.75
N SER A 16 14.93 41.19 -18.89
CA SER A 16 15.80 40.42 -17.99
C SER A 16 14.98 39.68 -16.93
N PHE A 17 13.92 40.28 -16.38
CA PHE A 17 13.04 39.59 -15.43
C PHE A 17 12.25 38.44 -16.06
N ILE A 18 11.75 38.60 -17.30
CA ILE A 18 11.06 37.52 -18.03
C ILE A 18 12.02 36.36 -18.31
N ASN A 19 13.27 36.64 -18.68
CA ASN A 19 14.28 35.61 -18.96
C ASN A 19 14.71 34.87 -17.68
N ILE A 20 14.78 35.55 -16.54
CA ILE A 20 15.09 34.93 -15.24
C ILE A 20 13.92 34.08 -14.74
N ALA A 21 12.68 34.56 -14.87
CA ALA A 21 11.49 33.82 -14.47
C ALA A 21 11.27 32.56 -15.31
N THR A 22 11.52 32.64 -16.63
CA THR A 22 11.44 31.48 -17.55
C THR A 22 12.57 30.48 -17.33
N ALA A 23 13.80 30.93 -17.06
CA ALA A 23 14.91 30.05 -16.69
C ALA A 23 14.67 29.33 -15.35
N SER A 24 14.13 30.05 -14.35
CA SER A 24 13.75 29.49 -13.04
C SER A 24 12.67 28.41 -13.20
N THR A 25 11.59 28.70 -13.93
CA THR A 25 10.52 27.70 -14.19
C THR A 25 11.00 26.51 -15.03
N HIS A 26 11.93 26.69 -15.96
CA HIS A 26 12.52 25.58 -16.72
C HIS A 26 13.40 24.68 -15.83
N SER A 27 14.20 25.29 -14.95
CA SER A 27 15.04 24.57 -13.97
C SER A 27 14.19 23.75 -13.00
N THR A 28 13.10 24.31 -12.48
CA THR A 28 12.19 23.59 -11.58
C THR A 28 11.49 22.42 -12.28
N LYS A 29 11.05 22.59 -13.53
CA LYS A 29 10.45 21.50 -14.32
C LYS A 29 11.43 20.38 -14.62
N LEU A 30 12.68 20.71 -14.99
CA LEU A 30 13.73 19.72 -15.19
C LEU A 30 14.11 18.99 -13.90
N CYS A 31 14.12 19.70 -12.76
CA CYS A 31 14.35 19.09 -11.45
C CYS A 31 13.23 18.10 -11.08
N ALA A 32 11.97 18.47 -11.30
CA ALA A 32 10.82 17.58 -11.07
C ALA A 32 10.82 16.36 -12.01
N ILE A 33 11.17 16.53 -13.29
CA ILE A 33 11.33 15.41 -14.23
C ILE A 33 12.48 14.50 -13.78
N ARG A 34 13.60 15.07 -13.31
CA ARG A 34 14.75 14.31 -12.81
C ARG A 34 14.40 13.52 -11.55
N GLU A 35 13.66 14.10 -10.61
CA GLU A 35 13.19 13.39 -9.41
C GLU A 35 12.18 12.31 -9.77
N ASN A 36 11.21 12.59 -10.65
CA ASN A 36 10.28 11.56 -11.14
C ASN A 36 11.01 10.41 -11.86
N LEU A 37 12.03 10.70 -12.68
CA LEU A 37 12.87 9.68 -13.32
C LEU A 37 13.69 8.87 -12.32
N LYS A 38 14.16 9.49 -11.22
CA LYS A 38 14.84 8.76 -10.13
C LYS A 38 13.87 7.85 -9.40
N VAL A 39 12.71 8.36 -8.99
CA VAL A 39 11.66 7.58 -8.30
C VAL A 39 11.18 6.43 -9.18
N GLN A 40 10.96 6.68 -10.47
CA GLN A 40 10.59 5.65 -11.44
C GLN A 40 11.71 4.62 -11.61
N ARG A 41 12.98 5.04 -11.73
CA ARG A 41 14.11 4.10 -11.79
C ARG A 41 14.27 3.25 -10.53
N MET A 42 14.04 3.82 -9.34
CA MET A 42 14.10 3.09 -8.07
C MET A 42 12.95 2.09 -7.93
N ALA A 43 11.72 2.49 -8.26
CA ALA A 43 10.56 1.60 -8.25
C ALA A 43 10.70 0.43 -9.25
N TYR A 44 11.26 0.69 -10.44
CA TYR A 44 11.56 -0.36 -11.42
C TYR A 44 12.64 -1.33 -10.93
N LEU A 45 13.63 -0.86 -10.17
CA LEU A 45 14.70 -1.71 -9.65
C LEU A 45 14.19 -2.62 -8.52
N GLU A 46 13.35 -2.10 -7.62
CA GLU A 46 12.69 -2.92 -6.60
C GLU A 46 11.74 -3.95 -7.23
N CYS A 47 10.96 -3.55 -8.24
CA CYS A 47 10.08 -4.45 -8.96
C CYS A 47 10.87 -5.54 -9.73
N LEU A 48 12.00 -5.17 -10.35
CA LEU A 48 12.88 -6.11 -11.05
C LEU A 48 13.53 -7.13 -10.09
N LEU A 49 13.96 -6.69 -8.90
CA LEU A 49 14.47 -7.61 -7.87
C LEU A 49 13.38 -8.58 -7.39
N PHE A 50 12.13 -8.12 -7.28
CA PHE A 50 10.99 -8.97 -6.93
C PHE A 50 10.69 -10.02 -8.03
N VAL A 51 10.70 -9.62 -9.30
CA VAL A 51 10.46 -10.53 -10.45
C VAL A 51 11.58 -11.54 -10.63
N VAL A 52 12.84 -11.12 -10.46
CA VAL A 52 13.99 -12.03 -10.52
C VAL A 52 13.98 -13.00 -9.33
N GLY A 53 13.57 -12.55 -8.14
CA GLY A 53 13.36 -13.41 -6.97
C GLY A 53 12.27 -14.47 -7.18
N LEU A 54 11.15 -14.11 -7.81
CA LEU A 54 10.07 -15.04 -8.14
C LEU A 54 10.47 -16.08 -9.22
N THR A 55 11.39 -15.73 -10.11
CA THR A 55 11.86 -16.64 -11.18
C THR A 55 12.75 -17.76 -10.63
N ILE A 56 13.39 -17.58 -9.46
CA ILE A 56 14.25 -18.58 -8.82
C ILE A 56 13.43 -19.68 -8.11
N CYS A 57 12.14 -19.45 -7.85
CA CYS A 57 11.28 -20.40 -7.14
C CYS A 57 10.49 -21.37 -8.04
N SER A 58 10.69 -21.38 -9.36
CA SER A 58 10.14 -22.44 -10.22
C SER A 58 10.98 -23.72 -10.18
N GLY A 59 11.21 -24.23 -8.97
CA GLY A 59 11.61 -25.62 -8.77
C GLY A 59 10.40 -26.50 -9.07
N ARG A 60 10.46 -27.25 -10.19
CA ARG A 60 9.45 -28.23 -10.60
C ARG A 60 9.21 -29.25 -9.46
N VAL A 61 8.09 -29.15 -8.77
CA VAL A 61 7.58 -30.26 -7.94
C VAL A 61 6.81 -31.19 -8.88
N THR A 62 7.48 -32.22 -9.39
CA THR A 62 6.81 -33.36 -10.03
C THR A 62 6.86 -34.54 -9.07
N GLY A 63 5.93 -34.57 -8.12
CA GLY A 63 5.59 -35.78 -7.38
C GLY A 63 4.44 -36.53 -8.06
N PRO A 64 4.34 -37.86 -7.94
CA PRO A 64 3.20 -38.61 -8.46
C PRO A 64 1.91 -38.17 -7.78
N PRO A 65 0.73 -38.34 -8.43
CA PRO A 65 -0.55 -37.98 -7.83
C PRO A 65 -0.78 -38.85 -6.59
N GLN A 66 -0.54 -38.28 -5.42
CA GLN A 66 -0.92 -38.90 -4.16
C GLN A 66 -2.42 -38.68 -3.99
N ASN A 67 -3.16 -39.77 -4.02
CA ASN A 67 -4.57 -39.83 -3.62
C ASN A 67 -4.61 -39.69 -2.10
N ASP A 68 -4.44 -38.46 -1.61
CA ASP A 68 -4.45 -38.19 -0.19
C ASP A 68 -5.88 -38.00 0.30
N ARG A 69 -6.30 -38.90 1.20
CA ARG A 69 -7.53 -38.83 1.99
C ARG A 69 -7.29 -38.09 3.32
N SER A 70 -6.25 -37.28 3.42
CA SER A 70 -6.10 -36.25 4.44
C SER A 70 -7.12 -35.13 4.20
N GLY A 71 -7.83 -34.70 5.24
CA GLY A 71 -8.90 -33.70 5.16
C GLY A 71 -8.44 -32.45 4.40
N LYS A 72 -9.21 -32.05 3.38
CA LYS A 72 -8.94 -30.85 2.57
C LYS A 72 -8.89 -29.61 3.46
N HIS A 73 -7.70 -29.21 3.90
CA HIS A 73 -7.50 -27.84 4.33
C HIS A 73 -7.54 -27.00 3.05
N GLY A 74 -8.75 -26.52 2.71
CA GLY A 74 -9.01 -25.78 1.47
C GLY A 74 -8.14 -24.53 1.36
N THR A 75 -7.96 -24.02 0.14
CA THR A 75 -7.27 -22.76 -0.09
C THR A 75 -7.97 -21.63 0.67
N ILE A 76 -7.22 -20.92 1.53
CA ILE A 76 -7.69 -19.73 2.24
C ILE A 76 -6.87 -18.54 1.75
N ALA A 77 -7.51 -17.68 0.98
CA ALA A 77 -6.88 -16.47 0.44
C ALA A 77 -7.94 -15.47 -0.02
N PHE A 78 -7.72 -14.19 0.24
CA PHE A 78 -8.58 -13.12 -0.23
C PHE A 78 -7.75 -11.96 -0.77
N SER A 79 -8.35 -11.22 -1.70
CA SER A 79 -7.82 -9.94 -2.18
C SER A 79 -8.99 -9.03 -2.48
N VAL A 80 -8.99 -7.87 -1.82
CA VAL A 80 -10.05 -6.87 -1.92
C VAL A 80 -9.48 -5.48 -2.14
N GLY A 81 -10.27 -4.60 -2.72
CA GLY A 81 -9.86 -3.26 -3.08
C GLY A 81 -11.00 -2.24 -2.93
N LEU A 82 -10.60 -0.98 -2.89
CA LEU A 82 -11.50 0.15 -2.74
C LEU A 82 -11.84 0.79 -4.09
N THR A 83 -13.12 0.89 -4.42
CA THR A 83 -13.62 1.48 -5.68
C THR A 83 -14.37 2.79 -5.53
N SER A 84 -14.54 3.25 -4.29
CA SER A 84 -15.16 4.52 -3.96
C SER A 84 -14.29 5.27 -2.96
N THR A 85 -14.14 6.58 -3.15
CA THR A 85 -13.39 7.41 -2.22
C THR A 85 -14.04 7.37 -0.84
N LEU A 86 -13.26 7.06 0.19
CA LEU A 86 -13.71 7.02 1.58
C LEU A 86 -13.11 8.18 2.36
N HIS A 87 -13.98 8.87 3.10
CA HIS A 87 -13.57 9.79 4.16
C HIS A 87 -13.52 8.99 5.45
N MET A 88 -12.31 8.77 5.96
CA MET A 88 -12.07 8.02 7.18
C MET A 88 -12.06 8.96 8.38
N SER A 89 -12.72 8.55 9.44
CA SER A 89 -12.76 9.25 10.71
C SER A 89 -12.57 8.27 11.88
N TYR A 90 -12.11 8.79 13.02
CA TYR A 90 -12.19 8.16 14.36
C TYR A 90 -12.24 6.63 14.42
N SER A 91 -11.11 5.97 14.13
CA SER A 91 -10.94 4.51 14.33
C SER A 91 -11.84 3.60 13.46
N GLU A 92 -12.45 4.14 12.40
CA GLU A 92 -13.32 3.38 11.51
C GLU A 92 -12.58 2.25 10.79
N THR A 93 -13.24 1.09 10.68
CA THR A 93 -12.78 -0.01 9.82
C THR A 93 -12.98 0.37 8.36
N ILE A 94 -11.96 0.12 7.54
CA ILE A 94 -12.03 0.31 6.10
C ILE A 94 -12.79 -0.87 5.49
N ILE A 95 -13.92 -0.57 4.87
CA ILE A 95 -14.70 -1.54 4.11
C ILE A 95 -14.26 -1.50 2.66
N TYR A 96 -13.77 -2.63 2.13
CA TYR A 96 -13.36 -2.77 0.74
C TYR A 96 -14.51 -3.37 -0.05
N ASP A 97 -15.03 -2.59 -1.01
CA ASP A 97 -16.26 -2.87 -1.76
C ASP A 97 -16.02 -3.79 -2.98
N LYS A 98 -14.78 -3.93 -3.45
CA LYS A 98 -14.44 -4.81 -4.57
C LYS A 98 -13.72 -6.06 -4.10
N VAL A 99 -14.32 -7.21 -4.40
CA VAL A 99 -13.71 -8.53 -4.19
C VAL A 99 -13.06 -9.03 -5.47
N PHE A 100 -11.74 -9.22 -5.45
CA PHE A 100 -11.02 -9.92 -6.53
C PHE A 100 -11.04 -11.43 -6.31
N SER A 101 -10.86 -11.85 -5.05
CA SER A 101 -10.97 -13.25 -4.60
C SER A 101 -11.30 -13.32 -3.12
N ASN A 102 -11.96 -14.41 -2.71
CA ASN A 102 -12.30 -14.69 -1.30
C ASN A 102 -12.40 -16.21 -1.05
N PHE A 103 -11.33 -16.95 -1.34
CA PHE A 103 -11.28 -18.40 -1.12
C PHE A 103 -11.31 -18.72 0.37
N GLY A 104 -12.19 -19.64 0.76
CA GLY A 104 -12.45 -19.97 2.16
C GLY A 104 -13.41 -19.00 2.85
N ASP A 105 -13.98 -18.04 2.12
CA ASP A 105 -15.04 -17.12 2.56
C ASP A 105 -14.73 -16.38 3.87
N GLY A 106 -13.45 -16.06 4.11
CA GLY A 106 -12.99 -15.43 5.35
C GLY A 106 -13.24 -13.92 5.40
N TYR A 107 -13.21 -13.22 4.26
CA TYR A 107 -13.44 -11.77 4.21
C TYR A 107 -14.94 -11.42 4.14
N SER A 108 -15.38 -10.45 4.93
CA SER A 108 -16.74 -9.90 4.91
C SER A 108 -16.75 -8.47 4.36
N VAL A 109 -17.50 -8.26 3.27
CA VAL A 109 -17.72 -6.93 2.67
C VAL A 109 -18.63 -6.04 3.52
N ASP A 110 -19.37 -6.60 4.46
CA ASP A 110 -20.27 -5.81 5.32
C ASP A 110 -19.52 -5.22 6.52
N THR A 111 -18.48 -5.91 7.00
CA THR A 111 -17.72 -5.49 8.20
C THR A 111 -16.33 -4.97 7.89
N GLY A 112 -15.77 -5.31 6.72
CA GLY A 112 -14.38 -4.99 6.36
C GLY A 112 -13.35 -5.92 7.02
N GLU A 113 -13.80 -7.00 7.66
CA GLU A 113 -12.95 -7.90 8.46
C GLU A 113 -12.69 -9.21 7.72
N PHE A 114 -11.49 -9.74 7.90
CA PHE A 114 -11.15 -11.12 7.61
C PHE A 114 -11.26 -11.95 8.89
N THR A 115 -12.07 -13.01 8.89
CA THR A 115 -12.19 -13.99 9.97
C THR A 115 -11.50 -15.28 9.55
N ALA A 116 -10.53 -15.74 10.34
CA ALA A 116 -9.77 -16.94 10.03
C ALA A 116 -10.68 -18.20 9.97
N PRO A 117 -10.85 -18.83 8.78
CA PRO A 117 -11.68 -20.02 8.65
C PRO A 117 -11.07 -21.25 9.32
N ASP A 118 -9.74 -21.27 9.47
CA ASP A 118 -8.96 -22.34 10.10
C ASP A 118 -7.74 -21.78 10.84
N THR A 119 -7.21 -22.53 11.80
CA THR A 119 -6.00 -22.16 12.55
C THR A 119 -4.76 -22.28 11.67
N GLY A 120 -3.90 -21.26 11.66
CA GLY A 120 -2.68 -21.29 10.86
C GLY A 120 -1.84 -20.03 10.93
N VAL A 121 -0.77 -20.04 10.13
CA VAL A 121 0.06 -18.86 9.89
C VAL A 121 -0.44 -18.16 8.63
N TYR A 122 -0.66 -16.86 8.73
CA TYR A 122 -1.23 -16.01 7.70
C TYR A 122 -0.27 -14.89 7.33
N VAL A 123 -0.30 -14.50 6.06
CA VAL A 123 0.35 -13.29 5.55
C VAL A 123 -0.73 -12.29 5.21
N PHE A 124 -0.56 -11.04 5.65
CA PHE A 124 -1.43 -9.93 5.30
C PHE A 124 -0.64 -8.79 4.69
N HIS A 125 -1.20 -8.20 3.63
CA HIS A 125 -0.68 -7.03 2.94
C HIS A 125 -1.76 -5.95 2.97
N ALA A 126 -1.41 -4.76 3.44
CA ALA A 126 -2.26 -3.59 3.29
C ALA A 126 -1.50 -2.49 2.55
N HIS A 127 -2.14 -1.96 1.52
CA HIS A 127 -1.65 -0.83 0.76
C HIS A 127 -2.75 0.22 0.70
N ALA A 128 -2.37 1.48 0.81
CA ALA A 128 -3.30 2.58 0.78
C ALA A 128 -2.71 3.75 0.00
N TYR A 129 -3.60 4.42 -0.71
CA TYR A 129 -3.31 5.64 -1.44
C TYR A 129 -4.28 6.73 -1.00
N ASN A 130 -3.72 7.91 -0.78
CA ASN A 130 -4.47 9.02 -0.23
C ASN A 130 -4.29 10.29 -1.06
N SER A 131 -5.35 11.08 -1.16
CA SER A 131 -5.39 12.34 -1.91
C SER A 131 -5.48 13.56 -0.99
N ASN A 132 -4.93 13.47 0.22
CA ASN A 132 -5.04 14.52 1.23
C ASN A 132 -4.03 15.64 0.98
N GLN A 133 -4.48 16.89 1.02
CA GLN A 133 -3.56 18.04 0.87
C GLN A 133 -2.75 18.28 2.16
N ASP A 134 -3.45 18.40 3.29
CA ASP A 134 -2.86 18.87 4.56
C ASP A 134 -2.99 17.85 5.70
N ARG A 135 -3.35 16.60 5.40
CA ARG A 135 -3.58 15.55 6.41
C ARG A 135 -2.76 14.30 6.09
N ALA A 136 -2.20 13.70 7.13
CA ALA A 136 -1.54 12.42 6.98
C ALA A 136 -2.60 11.30 6.94
N MET A 137 -2.43 10.37 6.01
CA MET A 137 -3.12 9.09 6.07
C MET A 137 -2.44 8.22 7.11
N TRP A 138 -3.22 7.57 7.99
CA TRP A 138 -2.69 6.59 8.92
C TRP A 138 -3.68 5.45 9.11
N ILE A 139 -3.29 4.26 8.68
CA ILE A 139 -4.06 3.03 8.85
C ILE A 139 -3.27 2.02 9.67
N GLU A 140 -3.98 1.12 10.33
CA GLU A 140 -3.41 0.06 11.15
C GLU A 140 -4.07 -1.28 10.79
N LEU A 141 -3.26 -2.34 10.67
CA LEU A 141 -3.78 -3.71 10.68
C LEU A 141 -4.00 -4.10 12.13
N ILE A 142 -5.24 -4.41 12.48
CA ILE A 142 -5.65 -4.80 13.81
C ILE A 142 -6.00 -6.28 13.80
N LYS A 143 -5.36 -7.07 14.67
CA LYS A 143 -5.78 -8.45 14.99
C LYS A 143 -6.65 -8.40 16.24
N ASN A 144 -7.92 -8.77 16.13
CA ASN A 144 -8.93 -8.62 17.18
C ASN A 144 -8.99 -7.16 17.70
N ILE A 145 -8.21 -6.83 18.73
CA ILE A 145 -8.10 -5.49 19.33
C ILE A 145 -6.67 -4.91 19.30
N ASP A 146 -5.67 -5.71 18.90
CA ASP A 146 -4.26 -5.35 18.97
C ASP A 146 -3.74 -4.86 17.61
N SER A 147 -3.04 -3.74 17.61
CA SER A 147 -2.38 -3.21 16.41
C SER A 147 -1.14 -4.04 16.08
N LEU A 148 -1.14 -4.68 14.91
CA LEU A 148 -0.02 -5.47 14.41
C LEU A 148 1.03 -4.56 13.74
N VAL A 149 0.59 -3.77 12.76
CA VAL A 149 1.45 -2.89 11.97
C VAL A 149 0.71 -1.61 11.58
N SER A 150 1.47 -0.52 11.52
CA SER A 150 1.02 0.79 11.04
C SER A 150 1.48 1.06 9.61
N VAL A 151 0.68 1.81 8.86
CA VAL A 151 1.00 2.39 7.55
C VAL A 151 0.66 3.88 7.60
N SER A 152 1.59 4.74 7.18
CA SER A 152 1.34 6.19 7.13
C SER A 152 1.88 6.84 5.86
N GLY A 153 1.24 7.94 5.45
CA GLY A 153 1.67 8.78 4.31
C GLY A 153 1.36 10.25 4.60
N TYR A 154 2.37 11.11 4.46
CA TYR A 154 2.33 12.51 4.96
C TYR A 154 2.15 13.57 3.87
N ASN A 155 1.95 13.16 2.61
CA ASN A 155 1.84 14.08 1.46
C ASN A 155 0.62 13.76 0.61
N SER A 156 0.15 14.77 -0.14
CA SER A 156 -0.86 14.56 -1.17
C SER A 156 -0.41 13.54 -2.21
N HIS A 157 -1.33 12.67 -2.59
CA HIS A 157 -1.11 11.59 -3.56
C HIS A 157 0.01 10.62 -3.13
N SER A 158 0.13 10.34 -1.83
CA SER A 158 1.09 9.35 -1.33
C SER A 158 0.50 7.95 -1.30
N THR A 159 1.34 6.97 -1.65
CA THR A 159 1.08 5.54 -1.50
C THR A 159 1.95 4.99 -0.39
N ALA A 160 1.39 4.17 0.49
CA ALA A 160 2.13 3.46 1.52
C ALA A 160 1.55 2.07 1.73
N GLY A 161 2.34 1.13 2.24
CA GLY A 161 1.87 -0.18 2.59
C GLY A 161 2.81 -0.90 3.55
N ASN A 162 2.31 -1.96 4.17
CA ASN A 162 3.08 -2.80 5.08
C ASN A 162 2.57 -4.25 4.99
N THR A 163 3.38 -5.19 5.46
CA THR A 163 3.10 -6.62 5.43
C THR A 163 3.40 -7.22 6.80
N VAL A 164 2.57 -8.16 7.25
CA VAL A 164 2.78 -8.90 8.49
C VAL A 164 2.52 -10.38 8.29
N ILE A 165 3.35 -11.21 8.93
CA ILE A 165 3.14 -12.64 9.07
C ILE A 165 2.71 -12.88 10.51
N VAL A 166 1.54 -13.51 10.72
CA VAL A 166 0.96 -13.69 12.06
C VAL A 166 0.22 -15.01 12.16
N SER A 167 0.28 -15.62 13.34
CA SER A 167 -0.51 -16.80 13.70
C SER A 167 -1.94 -16.39 14.06
N LEU A 168 -2.94 -17.02 13.45
CA LEU A 168 -4.36 -16.87 13.79
C LEU A 168 -4.95 -18.22 14.19
N HIS A 169 -5.73 -18.21 15.27
CA HIS A 169 -6.67 -19.27 15.59
C HIS A 169 -7.95 -19.10 14.79
N GLN A 170 -8.65 -20.21 14.53
CA GLN A 170 -9.96 -20.19 13.90
C GLN A 170 -10.90 -19.21 14.62
N GLY A 171 -11.54 -18.33 13.86
CA GLY A 171 -12.45 -17.30 14.39
C GLY A 171 -11.79 -15.99 14.81
N GLU A 172 -10.46 -15.90 14.89
CA GLU A 172 -9.79 -14.61 15.10
C GLU A 172 -9.92 -13.71 13.86
N THR A 173 -9.99 -12.40 14.09
CA THR A 173 -10.23 -11.43 13.03
C THR A 173 -9.02 -10.54 12.76
N VAL A 174 -8.88 -10.12 11.51
CA VAL A 174 -7.94 -9.09 11.07
C VAL A 174 -8.66 -8.07 10.22
N ALA A 175 -8.51 -6.79 10.53
CA ALA A 175 -9.07 -5.69 9.76
C ALA A 175 -8.07 -4.56 9.59
N VAL A 176 -8.33 -3.68 8.62
CA VAL A 176 -7.61 -2.43 8.46
C VAL A 176 -8.46 -1.30 9.00
N ARG A 177 -7.95 -0.52 9.95
CA ARG A 177 -8.67 0.60 10.56
C ARG A 177 -7.91 1.91 10.40
N ALA A 178 -8.63 3.04 10.39
CA ALA A 178 -8.01 4.34 10.61
C ALA A 178 -7.39 4.38 12.01
N ARG A 179 -6.22 5.02 12.17
CA ARG A 179 -5.65 5.20 13.50
C ARG A 179 -6.55 6.12 14.36
N PRO A 180 -6.73 5.85 15.67
CA PRO A 180 -7.50 6.73 16.54
C PRO A 180 -7.07 8.19 16.46
N GLY A 181 -8.05 9.08 16.33
CA GLY A 181 -7.82 10.53 16.26
C GLY A 181 -7.24 11.04 14.93
N GLN A 182 -7.19 10.21 13.89
CA GLN A 182 -6.82 10.63 12.53
C GLN A 182 -8.07 10.79 11.65
N GLU A 183 -8.02 11.78 10.76
CA GLU A 183 -9.01 12.00 9.73
C GLU A 183 -8.31 12.21 8.39
N PHE A 184 -8.69 11.42 7.38
CA PHE A 184 -8.07 11.47 6.07
C PHE A 184 -8.99 10.85 5.02
N THR A 185 -8.64 11.06 3.76
CA THR A 185 -9.36 10.51 2.60
C THR A 185 -8.53 9.44 1.92
N LEU A 186 -9.13 8.28 1.69
CA LEU A 186 -8.60 7.23 0.82
C LEU A 186 -9.28 7.35 -0.54
N PHE A 187 -8.49 7.47 -1.61
CA PHE A 187 -9.07 7.61 -2.94
C PHE A 187 -9.42 6.24 -3.53
N GLY A 188 -10.57 6.16 -4.17
CA GLY A 188 -11.04 4.95 -4.86
C GLY A 188 -11.93 5.29 -6.05
N LYS A 189 -11.72 4.57 -7.16
CA LYS A 189 -12.60 4.59 -8.34
C LYS A 189 -12.66 3.20 -8.94
N SER A 190 -13.76 2.82 -9.58
CA SER A 190 -13.97 1.47 -10.15
C SER A 190 -12.87 1.01 -11.12
N ASP A 191 -12.27 1.94 -11.85
CA ASP A 191 -11.15 1.75 -12.79
C ASP A 191 -9.77 2.11 -12.21
N GLN A 192 -9.70 2.62 -10.97
CA GLN A 192 -8.47 3.08 -10.31
C GLN A 192 -8.45 2.60 -8.85
N VAL A 193 -8.15 1.31 -8.67
CA VAL A 193 -8.08 0.67 -7.36
C VAL A 193 -6.64 0.72 -6.85
N TYR A 194 -6.37 1.63 -5.92
CA TYR A 194 -5.05 1.82 -5.32
C TYR A 194 -4.93 1.29 -3.89
N THR A 195 -6.04 1.36 -3.14
CA THR A 195 -6.10 0.90 -1.75
C THR A 195 -6.61 -0.53 -1.74
N THR A 196 -5.80 -1.45 -1.21
CA THR A 196 -6.04 -2.89 -1.24
C THR A 196 -5.70 -3.55 0.08
N PHE A 197 -6.46 -4.57 0.44
CA PHE A 197 -6.18 -5.46 1.55
C PHE A 197 -6.22 -6.89 1.05
N SER A 198 -5.15 -7.65 1.28
CA SER A 198 -5.04 -9.04 0.82
C SER A 198 -4.40 -9.89 1.89
N GLY A 199 -4.73 -11.18 1.90
CA GLY A 199 -4.10 -12.12 2.80
C GLY A 199 -4.35 -13.57 2.42
N TYR A 200 -3.49 -14.45 2.90
CA TYR A 200 -3.56 -15.88 2.63
C TYR A 200 -2.87 -16.70 3.71
N ARG A 201 -3.34 -17.94 3.91
CA ARG A 201 -2.71 -18.90 4.81
C ARG A 201 -1.52 -19.55 4.14
N ILE A 202 -0.40 -19.65 4.86
CA ILE A 202 0.83 -20.31 4.39
C ILE A 202 1.12 -21.65 5.06
N GLY A 203 0.45 -21.95 6.18
CA GLY A 203 0.62 -23.24 6.86
C GLY A 203 -0.09 -23.31 8.21
N GLU A 204 0.21 -24.37 8.95
CA GLU A 204 -0.19 -24.56 10.35
C GLU A 204 0.74 -23.79 11.30
N ILE A 205 0.28 -23.55 12.53
CA ILE A 205 1.10 -22.89 13.56
C ILE A 205 2.20 -23.87 14.00
N PRO A 206 3.49 -23.50 13.89
CA PRO A 206 4.56 -24.35 14.39
C PRO A 206 4.47 -24.52 15.90
N TYR A 207 4.67 -25.75 16.40
CA TYR A 207 4.72 -26.04 17.85
C TYR A 207 5.80 -25.25 18.61
N SER A 208 6.78 -24.67 17.90
CA SER A 208 7.88 -23.89 18.46
C SER A 208 7.64 -22.37 18.48
N ASP A 209 6.45 -21.87 18.10
CA ASP A 209 6.15 -20.43 18.14
C ASP A 209 5.98 -19.98 19.61
N PRO A 210 6.81 -19.05 20.13
CA PRO A 210 6.67 -18.53 21.49
C PRO A 210 5.33 -17.80 21.73
N ALA A 211 4.63 -17.35 20.68
CA ALA A 211 3.29 -16.80 20.79
C ALA A 211 2.21 -17.86 21.08
N ALA A 212 2.45 -19.14 20.76
CA ALA A 212 1.52 -20.24 21.02
C ALA A 212 1.44 -20.61 22.53
N GLY A 213 2.44 -20.23 23.33
CA GLY A 213 2.58 -20.60 24.74
C GLY A 213 1.79 -19.74 25.74
N LEU A 214 1.11 -18.68 25.30
CA LEU A 214 0.47 -17.70 26.21
C LEU A 214 -1.01 -17.99 26.54
N LEU A 215 -1.63 -19.04 25.98
CA LEU A 215 -3.04 -19.39 26.24
C LEU A 215 -3.22 -20.79 26.88
N GLY A 216 -2.17 -21.30 27.53
CA GLY A 216 -2.18 -22.63 28.15
C GLY A 216 -1.68 -22.65 29.59
N ARG A 217 -2.29 -21.86 30.49
CA ARG A 217 -2.33 -22.09 31.94
C ARG A 217 -3.59 -21.52 32.57
#